data_AF-A0A927AGU9-F1
#
_entry.id   AF-A0A927AGU9-F1
#
_cell.length_a   1.000
_cell.length_b   1.000
_cell.length_c   1.000
_cell.angle_alpha   90.00
_cell.angle_beta   90.00
_cell.angle_gamma   90.00
#
_symmetry.space_group_name_H-M   'P 1'
#
loop_
_entity.id
_entity.type
_entity.pdbx_description
1 polymer ?
#
loop_
_entity_poly.entity_id
_entity_poly.type
_entity_poly.pdbx_seq_one_letter_code
_entity_poly.pdbx_strand_id
1 'polypeptide(L)'
;MKTGRLIVLTGPSGVGKGTLLRSLLQRHPELYYSVSATTRAPRPGEIEGKHYYFVSRNQFEQMLEAGELLEWAEFAGNCYGTLRRQVGEQIQQGQWVILEIELEGARQIRQNFPSALQIFILPPSVSELENRIRGRGQDSEVAIARRLNRAEAEIAAASEFDIQIMNDDLEKALNRIEAAIFTPASC
;
A
#
# COMPACT_ATOMS: atom_id res chain seq x y z
N MET A 1 4.16 27.84 3.32
CA MET A 1 4.81 26.62 2.77
C MET A 1 3.70 25.67 2.34
N LYS A 2 3.85 24.96 1.22
CA LYS A 2 2.83 24.00 0.76
C LYS A 2 2.96 22.73 1.61
N THR A 3 1.92 22.36 2.33
CA THR A 3 1.89 21.09 3.07
C THR A 3 1.90 19.93 2.08
N GLY A 4 2.64 18.87 2.41
CA GLY A 4 2.67 17.64 1.64
C GLY A 4 1.34 16.90 1.65
N ARG A 5 1.29 15.74 0.99
CA ARG A 5 0.07 14.91 0.90
C ARG A 5 0.40 13.46 1.20
N LEU A 6 -0.51 12.78 1.88
CA LEU A 6 -0.49 11.32 2.02
C LEU A 6 -1.28 10.68 0.88
N ILE A 7 -0.67 9.73 0.17
CA ILE A 7 -1.29 8.92 -0.87
C ILE A 7 -1.23 7.46 -0.44
N VAL A 8 -2.35 6.75 -0.59
CA VAL A 8 -2.46 5.31 -0.30
C VAL A 8 -2.78 4.59 -1.60
N LEU A 9 -1.93 3.63 -1.97
CA LEU A 9 -2.20 2.64 -3.00
C LEU A 9 -2.62 1.34 -2.33
N THR A 10 -3.85 0.91 -2.60
CA THR A 10 -4.35 -0.39 -2.13
C THR A 10 -5.08 -1.13 -3.25
N GLY A 11 -5.52 -2.36 -2.99
CA GLY A 11 -6.11 -3.24 -4.00
C GLY A 11 -5.79 -4.71 -3.72
N PRO A 12 -6.36 -5.65 -4.47
CA PRO A 12 -6.24 -7.06 -4.15
C PRO A 12 -4.82 -7.58 -4.32
N SER A 13 -4.51 -8.67 -3.60
CA SER A 13 -3.22 -9.36 -3.77
C SER A 13 -3.07 -9.87 -5.22
N GLY A 14 -1.92 -9.59 -5.85
CA GLY A 14 -1.66 -10.02 -7.24
C GLY A 14 -2.04 -9.00 -8.32
N VAL A 15 -2.70 -7.89 -7.96
CA VAL A 15 -3.13 -6.87 -8.94
C VAL A 15 -1.98 -6.07 -9.56
N GLY A 16 -0.77 -6.13 -8.98
CA GLY A 16 0.43 -5.47 -9.53
C GLY A 16 0.86 -4.16 -8.85
N LYS A 17 0.34 -3.87 -7.64
CA LYS A 17 0.69 -2.66 -6.85
C LYS A 17 2.19 -2.41 -6.74
N GLY A 18 2.97 -3.43 -6.38
CA GLY A 18 4.44 -3.28 -6.26
C GLY A 18 5.13 -2.89 -7.57
N THR A 19 4.65 -3.37 -8.72
CA THR A 19 5.18 -2.98 -10.05
C THR A 19 4.82 -1.54 -10.38
N LEU A 20 3.57 -1.14 -10.11
CA LEU A 20 3.12 0.25 -10.27
C LEU A 20 3.91 1.19 -9.37
N LEU A 21 4.02 0.90 -8.08
CA LEU A 21 4.77 1.69 -7.11
C LEU A 21 6.23 1.86 -7.53
N ARG A 22 6.92 0.76 -7.91
CA ARG A 22 8.31 0.83 -8.34
C ARG A 22 8.48 1.74 -9.57
N SER A 23 7.59 1.58 -10.55
CA SER A 23 7.65 2.38 -11.78
C SER A 23 7.33 3.85 -11.50
N LEU A 24 6.38 4.12 -10.62
CA LEU A 24 6.02 5.48 -10.19
C LEU A 24 7.20 6.15 -9.45
N LEU A 25 7.85 5.48 -8.51
CA LEU A 25 9.02 6.00 -7.79
C LEU A 25 10.24 6.22 -8.70
N GLN A 26 10.36 5.47 -9.80
CA GLN A 26 11.39 5.69 -10.82
C GLN A 26 11.13 6.97 -11.62
N ARG A 27 9.86 7.26 -11.94
CA ARG A 27 9.46 8.47 -12.68
C ARG A 27 9.46 9.71 -11.80
N HIS A 28 9.09 9.53 -10.53
CA HIS A 28 8.92 10.58 -9.54
C HIS A 28 9.79 10.30 -8.31
N PRO A 29 11.12 10.47 -8.42
CA PRO A 29 12.04 10.26 -7.30
C PRO A 29 11.83 11.24 -6.14
N GLU A 30 11.05 12.31 -6.36
CA GLU A 30 10.58 13.23 -5.32
C GLU A 30 9.48 12.65 -4.42
N LEU A 31 8.83 11.55 -4.80
CA LEU A 31 7.87 10.88 -3.93
C LEU A 31 8.59 10.16 -2.79
N TYR A 32 8.09 10.35 -1.58
CA TYR A 32 8.60 9.66 -0.41
C TYR A 32 7.85 8.34 -0.20
N TYR A 33 8.50 7.21 -0.45
CA TYR A 33 7.95 5.91 -0.05
C TYR A 33 8.12 5.70 1.46
N SER A 34 7.02 5.51 2.16
CA SER A 34 7.05 5.25 3.60
C SER A 34 7.37 3.79 3.88
N VAL A 35 8.45 3.56 4.62
CA VAL A 35 8.95 2.25 5.02
C VAL A 35 8.22 1.80 6.29
N SER A 36 7.51 0.67 6.24
CA SER A 36 6.78 0.14 7.38
C SER A 36 7.70 -0.48 8.43
N ALA A 37 7.25 -0.51 9.69
CA ALA A 37 7.81 -1.39 10.71
C ALA A 37 7.28 -2.81 10.53
N THR A 38 8.08 -3.82 10.89
CA THR A 38 7.66 -5.22 10.90
C THR A 38 8.29 -6.02 12.02
N THR A 39 7.55 -7.00 12.56
CA THR A 39 8.09 -7.96 13.54
C THR A 39 8.77 -9.16 12.91
N ARG A 40 8.71 -9.28 11.58
CA ARG A 40 9.35 -10.37 10.85
C ARG A 40 10.87 -10.17 10.88
N ALA A 41 11.63 -11.25 11.00
CA ALA A 41 13.07 -11.19 10.80
C ALA A 41 13.43 -10.76 9.35
N PRO A 42 14.50 -9.98 9.15
CA PRO A 42 14.97 -9.61 7.82
C PRO A 42 15.34 -10.85 7.01
N ARG A 43 14.97 -10.85 5.72
CA ARG A 43 15.42 -11.84 4.73
C ARG A 43 16.82 -11.48 4.23
N PRO A 44 17.58 -12.45 3.68
CA PRO A 44 18.86 -12.16 3.03
C PRO A 44 18.72 -11.04 1.99
N GLY A 45 19.52 -9.99 2.14
CA GLY A 45 19.52 -8.81 1.27
C GLY A 45 18.56 -7.67 1.67
N GLU A 46 17.68 -7.88 2.65
CA GLU A 46 16.90 -6.78 3.23
C GLU A 46 17.80 -5.91 4.13
N ILE A 47 17.54 -4.61 4.11
CA ILE A 47 18.32 -3.55 4.76
C ILE A 47 17.37 -2.77 5.68
N GLU A 48 17.74 -2.67 6.96
CA GLU A 48 17.06 -1.88 8.00
C GLU A 48 16.84 -0.43 7.55
N GLY A 49 15.64 0.10 7.78
CA GLY A 49 15.24 1.46 7.44
C GLY A 49 15.08 1.74 5.94
N LYS A 50 15.39 0.77 5.07
CA LYS A 50 15.16 0.87 3.62
C LYS A 50 14.03 -0.03 3.15
N HIS A 51 13.99 -1.26 3.63
CA HIS A 51 12.95 -2.22 3.25
C HIS A 51 11.85 -2.28 4.30
N TYR A 52 12.25 -2.38 5.57
CA TYR A 52 11.40 -2.28 6.76
C TYR A 52 12.23 -1.71 7.91
N TYR A 53 11.55 -1.22 8.93
CA TYR A 53 12.11 -1.14 10.27
C TYR A 53 11.85 -2.47 10.99
N PHE A 54 12.89 -3.25 11.21
CA PHE A 54 12.78 -4.56 11.84
C PHE A 54 12.76 -4.39 13.36
N VAL A 55 11.60 -4.61 13.97
CA VAL A 55 11.39 -4.46 15.41
C VAL A 55 11.00 -5.78 16.06
N SER A 56 11.22 -5.91 17.37
CA SER A 56 10.66 -7.03 18.13
C SER A 56 9.14 -6.89 18.28
N ARG A 57 8.44 -8.00 18.55
CA ARG A 57 6.99 -7.97 18.82
C ARG A 57 6.64 -7.09 20.02
N ASN A 58 7.46 -7.12 21.08
CA ASN A 58 7.29 -6.25 22.25
C ASN A 58 7.43 -4.76 21.90
N GLN A 59 8.42 -4.39 21.08
CA GLN A 59 8.56 -3.00 20.61
C GLN A 59 7.36 -2.58 19.74
N PHE A 60 6.86 -3.47 18.89
CA PHE A 60 5.67 -3.19 18.08
C PHE A 60 4.43 -2.97 18.97
N GLU A 61 4.25 -3.77 20.01
CA GLU A 61 3.18 -3.61 20.99
C GLU A 61 3.29 -2.27 21.74
N GLN A 62 4.49 -1.86 22.12
CA GLN A 62 4.73 -0.52 22.70
C GLN A 62 4.35 0.60 21.72
N MET A 63 4.68 0.47 20.44
CA MET A 63 4.27 1.44 19.41
C MET A 63 2.75 1.52 19.26
N LEU A 64 2.04 0.40 19.37
CA LEU A 64 0.57 0.36 19.37
C LEU A 64 -0.01 1.10 20.57
N GLU A 65 0.46 0.79 21.78
CA GLU A 65 0.01 1.43 23.03
C GLU A 65 0.28 2.94 23.03
N ALA A 66 1.39 3.37 22.45
CA ALA A 66 1.77 4.77 22.33
C ALA A 66 1.08 5.52 21.17
N GLY A 67 0.27 4.83 20.35
CA GLY A 67 -0.43 5.44 19.20
C GLY A 67 0.52 5.88 18.06
N GLU A 68 1.69 5.26 17.98
CA GLU A 68 2.76 5.63 17.03
C GLU A 68 2.53 5.09 15.61
N LEU A 69 1.49 4.28 15.40
CA LEU A 69 1.14 3.71 14.10
C LEU A 69 -0.09 4.41 13.50
N LEU A 70 -0.03 4.68 12.18
CA LEU A 70 -1.18 5.17 11.40
C LEU A 70 -2.12 4.04 11.00
N GLU A 71 -1.56 2.87 10.77
CA GLU A 71 -2.27 1.62 10.49
C GLU A 71 -1.35 0.46 10.88
N TRP A 72 -1.96 -0.70 11.11
CA TRP A 72 -1.24 -1.94 11.27
C TRP A 72 -2.07 -3.15 10.88
N ALA A 73 -1.39 -4.25 10.57
CA ALA A 73 -2.02 -5.55 10.31
C ALA A 73 -1.09 -6.69 10.74
N GLU A 74 -1.69 -7.84 11.09
CA GLU A 74 -0.97 -9.09 11.29
C GLU A 74 -1.12 -9.99 10.06
N PHE A 75 0.01 -10.39 9.47
CA PHE A 75 0.06 -11.31 8.35
C PHE A 75 1.05 -12.43 8.61
N ALA A 76 0.56 -13.68 8.52
CA ALA A 76 1.33 -14.88 8.78
C ALA A 76 2.11 -14.84 10.12
N GLY A 77 1.46 -14.37 11.18
CA GLY A 77 2.03 -14.29 12.54
C GLY A 77 3.00 -13.12 12.78
N ASN A 78 3.17 -12.24 11.80
CA ASN A 78 4.04 -11.05 11.91
C ASN A 78 3.21 -9.78 11.78
N CYS A 79 3.51 -8.79 12.61
CA CYS A 79 2.88 -7.48 12.54
C CYS A 79 3.62 -6.59 11.53
N TYR A 80 2.86 -5.72 10.87
CA TYR A 80 3.34 -4.69 9.97
C TYR A 80 2.59 -3.40 10.30
N GLY A 81 3.25 -2.25 10.23
CA GLY A 81 2.57 -0.97 10.46
C GLY A 81 3.33 0.25 9.97
N THR A 82 2.57 1.30 9.70
CA THR A 82 3.10 2.57 9.18
C THR A 82 3.41 3.55 10.32
N LEU A 83 4.66 3.99 10.42
CA LEU A 83 5.14 4.90 11.47
C LEU A 83 4.56 6.31 11.31
N ARG A 84 3.72 6.73 12.25
CA ARG A 84 3.03 8.04 12.24
C ARG A 84 3.99 9.21 12.19
N ARG A 85 5.04 9.17 13.01
CA ARG A 85 6.02 10.27 13.10
C ARG A 85 6.74 10.49 11.76
N GLN A 86 7.22 9.42 11.14
CA GLN A 86 7.93 9.49 9.86
C GLN A 86 7.04 10.09 8.76
N VAL A 87 5.81 9.59 8.61
CA VAL A 87 4.86 10.12 7.62
C VAL A 87 4.56 11.59 7.90
N GLY A 88 4.27 11.94 9.15
CA GLY A 88 3.96 13.31 9.56
C GLY A 88 5.09 14.30 9.28
N GLU A 89 6.32 13.95 9.61
CA GLU A 89 7.51 14.79 9.38
C GLU A 89 7.71 15.08 7.89
N GLN A 90 7.59 14.06 7.03
CA GLN A 90 7.74 14.22 5.58
C GLN A 90 6.64 15.12 4.99
N ILE A 91 5.40 14.93 5.42
CA ILE A 91 4.28 15.78 5.01
C ILE A 91 4.50 17.24 5.44
N GLN A 92 4.98 17.48 6.67
CA GLN A 92 5.30 18.82 7.16
C GLN A 92 6.41 19.50 6.35
N GLN A 93 7.36 18.72 5.81
CA GLN A 93 8.41 19.19 4.91
C GLN A 93 7.91 19.45 3.48
N GLY A 94 6.62 19.28 3.21
CA GLY A 94 6.03 19.48 1.88
C GLY A 94 6.12 18.25 0.97
N GLN A 95 6.63 17.11 1.47
CA GLN A 95 6.81 15.89 0.68
C GLN A 95 5.50 15.15 0.44
N TRP A 96 5.42 14.51 -0.73
CA TRP A 96 4.29 13.66 -1.07
C TRP A 96 4.65 12.24 -0.68
N VAL A 97 3.95 11.72 0.34
CA VAL A 97 4.23 10.43 0.95
C VAL A 97 3.31 9.39 0.35
N ILE A 98 3.86 8.27 -0.10
CA ILE A 98 3.10 7.16 -0.66
C ILE A 98 3.21 5.90 0.22
N LEU A 99 2.05 5.30 0.48
CA LEU A 99 1.87 4.02 1.18
C LEU A 99 1.37 2.97 0.19
N GLU A 100 1.92 1.76 0.28
CA GLU A 100 1.38 0.57 -0.40
C GLU A 100 0.99 -0.45 0.67
N ILE A 101 -0.32 -0.57 0.93
CA ILE A 101 -0.85 -1.33 2.06
C ILE A 101 -2.11 -2.13 1.65
N GLU A 102 -2.46 -3.12 2.46
CA GLU A 102 -3.68 -3.91 2.26
C GLU A 102 -4.95 -3.12 2.61
N LEU A 103 -6.11 -3.65 2.20
CA LEU A 103 -7.43 -3.02 2.36
C LEU A 103 -7.69 -2.56 3.80
N GLU A 104 -7.42 -3.41 4.78
CA GLU A 104 -7.69 -3.10 6.18
C GLU A 104 -6.79 -1.96 6.70
N GLY A 105 -5.52 -1.93 6.29
CA GLY A 105 -4.63 -0.82 6.60
C GLY A 105 -5.15 0.49 5.99
N ALA A 106 -5.64 0.46 4.75
CA ALA A 106 -6.18 1.65 4.09
C ALA A 106 -7.46 2.18 4.78
N ARG A 107 -8.32 1.29 5.30
CA ARG A 107 -9.47 1.66 6.14
C ARG A 107 -9.05 2.33 7.44
N GLN A 108 -8.01 1.82 8.10
CA GLN A 108 -7.43 2.47 9.28
C GLN A 108 -6.86 3.86 8.94
N ILE A 109 -6.16 4.00 7.81
CA ILE A 109 -5.72 5.32 7.32
C ILE A 109 -6.92 6.25 7.09
N ARG A 110 -8.06 5.76 6.60
CA ARG A 110 -9.24 6.61 6.38
C ARG A 110 -9.72 7.24 7.68
N GLN A 111 -9.65 6.49 8.78
CA GLN A 111 -10.02 6.95 10.12
C GLN A 111 -8.94 7.86 10.73
N ASN A 112 -7.66 7.47 10.64
CA ASN A 112 -6.54 8.13 11.30
C ASN A 112 -5.97 9.33 10.53
N PHE A 113 -6.19 9.39 9.22
CA PHE A 113 -5.75 10.46 8.31
C PHE A 113 -6.78 10.69 7.18
N PRO A 114 -7.93 11.32 7.49
CA PRO A 114 -9.05 11.46 6.55
C PRO A 114 -8.72 12.24 5.26
N SER A 115 -7.70 13.10 5.29
CA SER A 115 -7.27 13.90 4.13
C SER A 115 -6.36 13.16 3.15
N ALA A 116 -5.99 11.90 3.42
CA ALA A 116 -5.19 11.09 2.50
C ALA A 116 -5.93 10.88 1.18
N LEU A 117 -5.22 10.87 0.05
CA LEU A 117 -5.77 10.38 -1.21
C LEU A 117 -5.65 8.86 -1.23
N GLN A 118 -6.76 8.14 -1.32
CA GLN A 118 -6.73 6.68 -1.41
C GLN A 118 -7.14 6.20 -2.79
N ILE A 119 -6.25 5.46 -3.44
CA ILE A 119 -6.39 4.94 -4.78
C ILE A 119 -6.48 3.41 -4.69
N PHE A 120 -7.58 2.86 -5.17
CA PHE A 120 -7.79 1.43 -5.28
C PHE A 120 -7.42 0.93 -6.67
N ILE A 121 -6.49 -0.03 -6.73
CA ILE A 121 -6.07 -0.66 -7.98
C ILE A 121 -6.93 -1.89 -8.25
N LEU A 122 -7.64 -1.88 -9.38
CA LEU A 122 -8.49 -2.97 -9.84
C LEU A 122 -7.76 -3.88 -10.84
N PRO A 123 -7.99 -5.19 -10.82
CA PRO A 123 -7.60 -6.04 -11.93
C PRO A 123 -8.50 -5.79 -13.15
N PRO A 124 -8.05 -6.11 -14.38
CA PRO A 124 -8.89 -6.03 -15.57
C PRO A 124 -10.06 -7.02 -15.52
N SER A 125 -9.86 -8.18 -14.88
CA SER A 125 -10.91 -9.15 -14.58
C SER A 125 -10.45 -10.08 -13.44
N VAL A 126 -11.40 -10.82 -12.83
CA VAL A 126 -11.06 -11.87 -11.85
C VAL A 126 -10.21 -12.98 -12.48
N SER A 127 -10.51 -13.37 -13.73
CA SER A 127 -9.75 -14.38 -14.47
C SER A 127 -8.31 -13.94 -14.73
N GLU A 128 -8.08 -12.67 -15.05
CA GLU A 128 -6.72 -12.12 -15.19
C GLU A 128 -5.98 -12.09 -13.86
N LEU A 129 -6.68 -11.78 -12.76
CA LEU A 129 -6.09 -11.86 -11.42
C LEU A 129 -5.69 -13.29 -11.06
N GLU A 130 -6.54 -14.27 -11.38
CA GLU A 130 -6.24 -15.69 -11.23
C GLU A 130 -5.01 -16.11 -12.05
N ASN A 131 -4.94 -15.74 -13.32
CA ASN A 131 -3.77 -16.00 -14.17
C ASN A 131 -2.48 -15.45 -13.54
N ARG A 132 -2.52 -14.23 -12.98
CA ARG A 132 -1.37 -13.61 -12.29
C ARG A 132 -1.00 -14.33 -10.99
N ILE A 133 -1.99 -14.80 -10.22
CA ILE A 133 -1.75 -15.58 -8.99
C ILE A 133 -1.12 -16.93 -9.33
N ARG A 134 -1.70 -17.66 -10.28
CA ARG A 134 -1.21 -18.97 -10.76
C ARG A 134 0.17 -18.88 -11.39
N GLY A 135 0.43 -17.85 -12.19
CA GLY A 135 1.70 -17.63 -12.89
C GLY A 135 2.92 -17.48 -11.97
N ARG A 136 2.73 -17.23 -10.67
CA ARG A 136 3.83 -17.23 -9.69
C ARG A 136 4.32 -18.63 -9.32
N GLY A 137 3.54 -19.67 -9.61
CA GLY A 137 3.94 -21.08 -9.53
C GLY A 137 4.27 -21.61 -8.12
N GLN A 138 3.85 -20.92 -7.06
CA GLN A 138 4.28 -21.19 -5.68
C GLN A 138 3.15 -21.63 -4.74
N ASP A 139 1.91 -21.57 -5.19
CA ASP A 139 0.74 -21.82 -4.34
C ASP A 139 0.03 -23.12 -4.75
N SER A 140 -0.49 -23.85 -3.76
CA SER A 140 -1.40 -24.97 -3.99
C SER A 140 -2.77 -24.47 -4.47
N GLU A 141 -3.56 -25.33 -5.13
CA GLU A 141 -4.94 -24.98 -5.55
C GLU A 141 -5.80 -24.44 -4.40
N VAL A 142 -5.64 -25.00 -3.20
CA VAL A 142 -6.34 -24.53 -1.98
C VAL A 142 -5.91 -23.11 -1.61
N ALA A 143 -4.61 -22.81 -1.70
CA ALA A 143 -4.09 -21.46 -1.44
C ALA A 143 -4.55 -20.47 -2.51
N ILE A 144 -4.57 -20.87 -3.79
CA ILE A 144 -5.06 -20.05 -4.91
C ILE A 144 -6.54 -19.69 -4.71
N ALA A 145 -7.39 -20.69 -4.45
CA ALA A 145 -8.82 -20.46 -4.20
C ALA A 145 -9.06 -19.52 -3.01
N ARG A 146 -8.29 -19.68 -1.92
CA ARG A 146 -8.36 -18.78 -0.77
C ARG A 146 -7.97 -17.33 -1.13
N ARG A 147 -6.93 -17.16 -1.95
CA ARG A 147 -6.49 -15.83 -2.41
C ARG A 147 -7.53 -15.18 -3.33
N LEU A 148 -8.17 -15.96 -4.21
CA LEU A 148 -9.23 -15.46 -5.10
C LEU A 148 -10.47 -15.03 -4.33
N ASN A 149 -10.97 -15.85 -3.41
CA ASN A 149 -12.11 -15.49 -2.55
C ASN A 149 -11.83 -14.21 -1.75
N ARG A 150 -10.60 -14.06 -1.25
CA ARG A 150 -10.17 -12.82 -0.57
C ARG A 150 -10.16 -11.63 -1.54
N ALA A 151 -9.64 -11.81 -2.75
CA ALA A 151 -9.60 -10.76 -3.74
C ALA A 151 -11.00 -10.28 -4.17
N GLU A 152 -11.98 -11.18 -4.28
CA GLU A 152 -13.37 -10.81 -4.57
C GLU A 152 -13.95 -9.90 -3.49
N ALA A 153 -13.74 -10.26 -2.21
CA ALA A 153 -14.15 -9.42 -1.08
C ALA A 153 -13.42 -8.06 -1.08
N GLU A 154 -12.13 -8.04 -1.44
CA GLU A 154 -11.35 -6.81 -1.57
C GLU A 154 -11.87 -5.92 -2.71
N ILE A 155 -12.21 -6.50 -3.87
CA ILE A 155 -12.76 -5.78 -5.02
C ILE A 155 -14.14 -5.20 -4.70
N ALA A 156 -14.98 -5.93 -3.96
CA ALA A 156 -16.29 -5.44 -3.53
C ALA A 156 -16.19 -4.18 -2.66
N ALA A 157 -15.06 -3.96 -1.99
CA ALA A 157 -14.78 -2.77 -1.19
C ALA A 157 -14.21 -1.58 -2.00
N ALA A 158 -14.01 -1.71 -3.31
CA ALA A 158 -13.36 -0.67 -4.13
C ALA A 158 -14.09 0.69 -4.10
N SER A 159 -15.41 0.69 -3.84
CA SER A 159 -16.21 1.92 -3.70
C SER A 159 -15.94 2.72 -2.43
N GLU A 160 -15.17 2.17 -1.47
CA GLU A 160 -14.76 2.88 -0.25
C GLU A 160 -13.67 3.94 -0.52
N PHE A 161 -13.05 3.91 -1.70
CA PHE A 161 -11.85 4.67 -2.05
C PHE A 161 -12.13 5.84 -2.98
N ASP A 162 -11.28 6.86 -2.89
CA ASP A 162 -11.48 8.13 -3.60
C ASP A 162 -11.40 7.94 -5.13
N ILE A 163 -10.51 7.05 -5.59
CA ILE A 163 -10.28 6.79 -7.02
C ILE A 163 -10.08 5.28 -7.23
N GLN A 164 -10.67 4.75 -8.30
CA GLN A 164 -10.46 3.39 -8.77
C GLN A 164 -9.69 3.39 -10.10
N ILE A 165 -8.59 2.65 -10.16
CA ILE A 165 -7.73 2.56 -11.35
C ILE A 165 -7.57 1.11 -11.76
N MET A 166 -8.03 0.78 -12.96
CA MET A 166 -7.80 -0.54 -13.55
C MET A 166 -6.35 -0.68 -14.01
N ASN A 167 -5.72 -1.81 -13.65
CA ASN A 167 -4.37 -2.20 -14.08
C ASN A 167 -4.42 -3.26 -15.19
N ASP A 168 -5.04 -2.87 -16.31
CA ASP A 168 -5.10 -3.60 -17.57
C ASP A 168 -3.80 -3.43 -18.39
N ASP A 169 -3.25 -2.22 -18.37
CA ASP A 169 -1.98 -1.86 -19.00
C ASP A 169 -1.15 -1.01 -18.04
N LEU A 170 0.13 -1.35 -17.88
CA LEU A 170 1.02 -0.72 -16.88
C LEU A 170 1.16 0.78 -17.12
N GLU A 171 1.39 1.18 -18.36
CA GLU A 171 1.64 2.57 -18.75
C GLU A 171 0.38 3.42 -18.57
N LYS A 172 -0.78 2.91 -19.01
CA LYS A 172 -2.06 3.60 -18.80
C LYS A 172 -2.40 3.74 -17.32
N ALA A 173 -2.18 2.70 -16.53
CA ALA A 173 -2.43 2.74 -15.10
C ALA A 173 -1.51 3.75 -14.39
N LEU A 174 -0.22 3.81 -14.75
CA LEU A 174 0.71 4.83 -14.24
C LEU A 174 0.25 6.24 -14.58
N ASN A 175 -0.08 6.51 -15.84
CA ASN A 175 -0.52 7.84 -16.27
C ASN A 175 -1.81 8.27 -15.53
N ARG A 176 -2.72 7.33 -15.22
CA ARG A 176 -3.92 7.59 -14.41
C ARG A 176 -3.56 7.90 -12.94
N ILE A 177 -2.61 7.17 -12.35
CA ILE A 177 -2.11 7.42 -10.99
C ILE A 177 -1.44 8.80 -10.92
N GLU A 178 -0.58 9.12 -11.88
CA GLU A 178 0.08 10.43 -11.99
C GLU A 178 -0.95 11.55 -12.13
N ALA A 179 -1.95 11.38 -13.00
CA ALA A 179 -3.02 12.35 -13.15
C ALA A 179 -3.79 12.57 -11.82
N ALA A 180 -4.11 11.49 -11.10
CA ALA A 180 -4.78 11.55 -9.81
C ALA A 180 -3.95 12.25 -8.72
N ILE A 181 -2.63 12.05 -8.73
CA ILE A 181 -1.72 12.58 -7.72
C ILE A 181 -1.36 14.04 -8.02
N PHE A 182 -0.96 14.36 -9.26
CA PHE A 182 -0.34 15.63 -9.64
C PHE A 182 -1.27 16.65 -10.30
N THR A 183 -2.42 16.23 -10.85
CA THR A 183 -3.35 17.18 -11.47
C THR A 183 -4.11 17.93 -10.37
N PRO A 184 -4.12 19.27 -10.36
CA PRO A 184 -4.97 20.02 -9.44
C PRO A 184 -6.43 19.62 -9.69
N ALA A 185 -7.18 19.35 -8.63
CA ALA A 185 -8.64 19.35 -8.76
C ALA A 185 -9.02 20.75 -9.26
N SER A 186 -9.58 20.84 -10.47
CA SER A 186 -10.10 22.09 -11.01
C SER A 186 -11.07 22.66 -9.98
N CYS A 187 -10.76 23.85 -9.47
CA CYS A 187 -11.65 24.62 -8.61
C CYS A 187 -12.96 24.95 -9.33
#